data_AF-L1PMN7-F1
#
_entry.id   AF-L1PMN7-F1
#
_cell.length_a   1.000
_cell.length_b   1.000
_cell.length_c   1.000
_cell.angle_alpha   90.00
_cell.angle_beta   90.00
_cell.angle_gamma   90.00
#
_symmetry.space_group_name_H-M   'P 1'
#
loop_
_entity.id
_entity.type
_entity.pdbx_description
1 polymer ?
#
loop_
_entity_poly.entity_id
_entity_poly.type
_entity_poly.pdbx_seq_one_letter_code
_entity_poly.pdbx_strand_id
1 'polypeptide(L)'
;MENKKKNVAWAIFRTATQLVAVLAVILFTFSACGKDKDDDKINPKDLVGHWYVTETTFEGQNVFRSCFSGDKVDLTESLFRRNVRVSDTGNCVSETIEGAYTISGNKIIMKLSNGTEKTYGISVSGNKLTVTADTGVGNFVLVYERR
;
A
#
# COMPACT_ATOMS: atom_id res chain seq x y z
N MET A 1 -32.99 36.62 11.75
CA MET A 1 -31.99 37.04 10.75
C MET A 1 -30.82 36.07 10.85
N GLU A 2 -30.82 35.08 9.94
CA GLU A 2 -29.78 34.86 8.90
C GLU A 2 -28.46 34.33 9.51
N ASN A 3 -28.12 33.04 9.51
CA ASN A 3 -28.00 32.02 8.46
C ASN A 3 -27.01 32.39 7.34
N LYS A 4 -25.77 31.90 7.43
CA LYS A 4 -24.94 31.57 6.25
C LYS A 4 -24.09 30.31 6.50
N LYS A 5 -24.63 29.17 6.10
CA LYS A 5 -23.84 28.14 5.39
C LYS A 5 -23.35 28.73 4.06
N LYS A 6 -22.15 28.36 3.61
CA LYS A 6 -21.74 28.12 2.20
C LYS A 6 -20.25 27.78 2.19
N ASN A 7 -19.90 26.50 2.04
CA ASN A 7 -19.55 25.90 0.76
C ASN A 7 -18.30 26.57 0.16
N VAL A 8 -17.13 26.01 0.47
CA VAL A 8 -15.91 26.27 -0.30
C VAL A 8 -16.03 25.48 -1.60
N ALA A 9 -16.76 26.09 -2.52
CA ALA A 9 -16.83 25.68 -3.91
C ALA A 9 -15.47 25.98 -4.56
N TRP A 10 -14.86 24.91 -5.08
CA TRP A 10 -14.45 24.84 -6.49
C TRP A 10 -13.86 26.13 -7.08
N ALA A 11 -12.60 26.43 -6.74
CA ALA A 11 -11.78 27.31 -7.57
C ALA A 11 -11.06 26.44 -8.61
N ILE A 12 -11.76 26.24 -9.72
CA ILE A 12 -11.22 25.80 -11.00
C ILE A 12 -10.05 26.72 -11.32
N PHE A 13 -8.82 26.21 -11.34
CA PHE A 13 -7.68 26.97 -11.81
C PHE A 13 -7.86 27.26 -13.29
N ARG A 14 -8.28 28.49 -13.58
CA ARG A 14 -8.36 29.05 -14.92
C ARG A 14 -6.98 29.05 -15.56
N THR A 15 -6.96 28.55 -16.79
CA THR A 15 -5.85 28.49 -17.73
C THR A 15 -5.24 29.85 -17.99
N ALA A 16 -3.91 29.96 -17.84
CA ALA A 16 -3.12 31.05 -18.41
C ALA A 16 -2.14 30.47 -19.41
N THR A 17 -2.52 30.57 -20.69
CA THR A 17 -1.67 30.29 -21.84
C THR A 17 -0.55 31.32 -21.87
N GLN A 18 0.69 30.91 -21.69
CA GLN A 18 1.84 31.63 -22.23
C GLN A 18 2.76 30.65 -22.96
N LEU A 19 2.81 30.87 -24.28
CA LEU A 19 3.75 30.26 -25.22
C LEU A 19 5.17 30.68 -24.84
N VAL A 20 5.98 29.74 -24.36
CA VAL A 20 7.43 29.87 -24.35
C VAL A 20 7.98 28.65 -25.06
N ALA A 21 8.34 28.86 -26.33
CA ALA A 21 9.08 27.90 -27.13
C ALA A 21 10.53 27.87 -26.61
N VAL A 22 10.88 26.86 -25.82
CA VAL A 22 12.27 26.50 -25.56
C VAL A 22 12.46 25.07 -26.03
N LEU A 23 13.04 24.97 -27.22
CA LEU A 23 13.61 23.74 -27.77
C LEU A 23 14.88 23.42 -26.96
N ALA A 24 14.79 22.42 -26.09
CA ALA A 24 15.96 21.67 -25.63
C ALA A 24 15.58 20.20 -25.60
N VAL A 25 16.08 19.49 -26.60
CA VAL A 25 16.06 18.03 -26.73
C VAL A 25 16.76 17.44 -25.52
N ILE A 26 15.98 16.93 -24.57
CA ILE A 26 16.46 15.94 -23.60
C ILE A 26 15.58 14.71 -23.78
N LEU A 27 16.11 13.80 -24.59
CA LEU A 27 15.67 12.41 -24.67
C LEU A 27 15.96 11.73 -23.33
N PHE A 28 15.02 11.85 -22.39
CA PHE A 28 14.81 10.79 -21.41
C PHE A 28 13.42 10.24 -21.64
N THR A 29 13.32 9.36 -22.64
CA THR A 29 12.33 8.30 -22.62
C THR A 29 12.67 7.36 -21.46
N PHE A 30 12.44 7.79 -20.23
CA PHE A 30 12.00 6.85 -19.20
C PHE A 30 10.51 6.60 -19.46
N SER A 31 10.22 5.95 -20.58
CA SER A 31 9.24 4.90 -20.55
C SER A 31 9.81 3.83 -19.62
N ALA A 32 9.67 4.02 -18.31
CA ALA A 32 9.09 2.93 -17.58
C ALA A 32 7.65 2.87 -18.16
N CYS A 33 7.32 2.13 -19.23
CA CYS A 33 7.64 0.72 -19.47
C CYS A 33 7.92 -0.03 -18.15
N GLY A 34 7.14 0.28 -17.12
CA GLY A 34 6.50 -0.82 -16.43
C GLY A 34 5.64 -1.46 -17.50
N LYS A 35 6.18 -2.47 -18.19
CA LYS A 35 5.37 -3.39 -18.96
C LYS A 35 4.14 -3.65 -18.11
N ASP A 36 2.97 -3.38 -18.67
CA ASP A 36 1.77 -4.10 -18.33
C ASP A 36 2.11 -5.58 -18.59
N LYS A 37 2.75 -6.22 -17.60
CA LYS A 37 2.87 -7.66 -17.56
C LYS A 37 1.50 -8.10 -17.07
N ASP A 38 0.59 -8.22 -18.01
CA ASP A 38 -0.75 -8.75 -17.81
C ASP A 38 -0.77 -10.22 -17.29
N ASP A 39 0.36 -10.81 -16.87
CA ASP A 39 0.47 -12.24 -16.57
C ASP A 39 1.23 -12.62 -15.29
N ASP A 40 1.61 -11.70 -14.40
CA ASP A 40 2.06 -12.11 -13.06
C ASP A 40 0.84 -12.38 -12.15
N LYS A 41 0.01 -13.34 -12.57
CA LYS A 41 -1.08 -13.85 -11.74
C LYS A 41 -0.47 -14.51 -10.52
N ILE A 42 -0.63 -13.87 -9.37
CA ILE A 42 -0.16 -14.40 -8.09
C ILE A 42 -0.89 -15.72 -7.83
N ASN A 43 -0.13 -16.80 -7.66
CA ASN A 43 -0.68 -18.06 -7.21
C ASN A 43 -0.95 -17.97 -5.70
N PRO A 44 -2.18 -18.18 -5.21
CA PRO A 44 -2.48 -18.07 -3.78
C PRO A 44 -1.61 -18.98 -2.90
N LYS A 45 -1.13 -20.11 -3.42
CA LYS A 45 -0.20 -21.00 -2.70
C LYS A 45 1.14 -20.34 -2.40
N ASP A 46 1.57 -19.40 -3.21
CA ASP A 46 2.83 -18.66 -3.01
C ASP A 46 2.70 -17.65 -1.88
N LEU A 47 1.49 -17.34 -1.40
CA LEU A 47 1.27 -16.47 -0.24
C LEU A 47 1.26 -17.24 1.08
N VAL A 48 1.00 -18.55 1.06
CA VAL A 48 0.88 -19.36 2.27
C VAL A 48 2.22 -19.39 3.00
N GLY A 49 2.22 -19.01 4.28
CA GLY A 49 3.41 -19.01 5.12
C GLY A 49 3.40 -17.95 6.22
N HIS A 50 4.55 -17.88 6.90
CA HIS A 50 4.82 -16.93 7.98
C HIS A 50 5.72 -15.82 7.46
N TRP A 51 5.22 -14.59 7.50
CA TRP A 51 5.87 -13.43 6.91
C TRP A 51 6.19 -12.40 7.98
N TYR A 52 7.43 -11.90 7.96
CA TYR A 52 7.94 -10.95 8.95
C TYR A 52 8.33 -9.68 8.23
N VAL A 53 7.85 -8.53 8.71
CA VAL A 53 8.22 -7.26 8.06
C VAL A 53 9.72 -7.04 8.20
N THR A 54 10.35 -6.56 7.14
CA THR A 54 11.77 -6.20 7.11
C THR A 54 11.98 -4.75 6.70
N GLU A 55 11.01 -4.16 5.99
CA GLU A 55 11.07 -2.78 5.54
C GLU A 55 9.67 -2.16 5.49
N THR A 56 9.60 -0.87 5.82
CA THR A 56 8.42 -0.04 5.61
C THR A 56 8.87 1.28 5.02
N THR A 57 8.26 1.68 3.89
CA THR A 57 8.47 3.00 3.31
C THR A 57 7.15 3.76 3.19
N PHE A 58 7.23 5.08 3.27
CA PHE A 58 6.13 6.00 2.99
C PHE A 58 6.63 7.02 1.96
N GLU A 59 5.96 7.13 0.82
CA GLU A 59 6.42 7.97 -0.31
C GLU A 59 7.90 7.70 -0.69
N GLY A 60 8.29 6.42 -0.64
CA GLY A 60 9.65 5.96 -0.93
C GLY A 60 10.70 6.25 0.17
N GLN A 61 10.34 6.97 1.23
CA GLN A 61 11.23 7.19 2.37
C GLN A 61 11.10 6.06 3.38
N ASN A 62 12.23 5.52 3.83
CA ASN A 62 12.23 4.50 4.86
C ASN A 62 11.70 5.08 6.18
N VAL A 63 10.59 4.51 6.66
CA VAL A 63 9.95 4.85 7.93
C VAL A 63 9.93 3.65 8.87
N PHE A 64 10.76 2.64 8.58
CA PHE A 64 10.90 1.46 9.41
C PHE A 64 11.49 1.85 10.76
N ARG A 65 10.78 1.52 11.83
CA ARG A 65 11.16 1.82 13.21
C ARG A 65 11.22 0.52 14.00
N SER A 66 11.97 0.54 15.10
CA SER A 66 12.03 -0.59 16.04
C SER A 66 10.65 -1.09 16.50
N CYS A 67 9.65 -0.20 16.54
CA CYS A 67 8.27 -0.58 16.83
C CYS A 67 7.72 -1.62 15.85
N PHE A 68 7.98 -1.44 14.55
CA PHE A 68 7.46 -2.28 13.48
C PHE A 68 8.22 -3.60 13.34
N SER A 69 9.39 -3.76 13.96
CA SER A 69 10.22 -4.97 13.76
C SER A 69 9.59 -6.27 14.27
N GLY A 70 8.44 -6.18 14.94
CA GLY A 70 7.67 -7.32 15.38
C GLY A 70 6.35 -7.52 14.62
N ASP A 71 6.10 -6.78 13.55
CA ASP A 71 4.96 -7.02 12.65
C ASP A 71 5.18 -8.32 11.91
N LYS A 72 4.15 -9.17 11.94
CA LYS A 72 4.13 -10.41 11.16
C LYS A 72 2.73 -10.71 10.64
N VAL A 73 2.66 -11.41 9.52
CA VAL A 73 1.42 -11.92 8.97
C VAL A 73 1.56 -13.40 8.66
N ASP A 74 0.66 -14.19 9.22
CA ASP A 74 0.49 -15.60 8.93
C ASP A 74 -0.63 -15.72 7.90
N LEU A 75 -0.34 -16.34 6.75
CA LEU A 75 -1.30 -16.55 5.66
C LEU A 75 -1.50 -18.05 5.46
N THR A 76 -2.76 -18.49 5.49
CA THR A 76 -3.19 -19.84 5.05
C THR A 76 -3.81 -19.75 3.67
N GLU A 77 -4.45 -20.81 3.16
CA GLU A 77 -5.06 -20.77 1.82
C GLU A 77 -6.13 -19.67 1.64
N SER A 78 -6.79 -19.26 2.73
CA SER A 78 -7.89 -18.28 2.67
C SER A 78 -8.02 -17.39 3.91
N LEU A 79 -7.22 -17.61 4.95
CA LEU A 79 -7.28 -16.86 6.20
C LEU A 79 -5.96 -16.16 6.48
N PHE A 80 -6.04 -15.04 7.18
CA PHE A 80 -4.87 -14.33 7.67
C PHE A 80 -4.96 -14.07 9.17
N ARG A 81 -3.78 -14.02 9.79
CA ARG A 81 -3.58 -13.50 11.14
C ARG A 81 -2.38 -12.56 11.13
N ARG A 82 -2.62 -11.27 11.29
CA ARG A 82 -1.58 -10.24 11.35
C ARG A 82 -1.41 -9.77 12.79
N ASN A 83 -0.18 -9.79 13.27
CA ASN A 83 0.19 -9.14 14.51
C ASN A 83 0.85 -7.82 14.11
N VAL A 84 0.20 -6.71 14.45
CA VAL A 84 0.66 -5.36 14.13
C VAL A 84 1.20 -4.73 15.40
N ARG A 85 2.31 -4.03 15.29
CA ARG A 85 2.85 -3.15 16.31
C ARG A 85 2.73 -1.72 15.84
N VAL A 86 1.94 -0.94 16.55
CA VAL A 86 1.75 0.49 16.28
C VAL A 86 2.35 1.32 17.41
N SER A 87 2.83 2.51 17.05
CA SER A 87 3.23 3.48 18.06
C SER A 87 1.99 4.24 18.52
N ASP A 88 1.63 4.09 19.79
CA ASP A 88 0.58 4.85 20.46
C ASP A 88 1.20 5.62 21.63
N THR A 89 1.13 6.95 21.57
CA THR A 89 1.60 7.85 22.64
C THR A 89 3.04 7.55 23.10
N GLY A 90 3.91 7.19 22.14
CA GLY A 90 5.33 6.86 22.39
C GLY A 90 5.59 5.40 22.81
N ASN A 91 4.57 4.59 23.05
CA ASN A 91 4.68 3.16 23.34
C ASN A 91 4.42 2.30 22.10
N CYS A 92 4.99 1.10 22.07
CA CYS A 92 4.71 0.11 21.04
C CYS A 92 3.63 -0.85 21.52
N VAL A 93 2.43 -0.68 21.00
CA VAL A 93 1.27 -1.53 21.33
C VAL A 93 1.13 -2.58 20.25
N SER A 94 0.82 -3.82 20.67
CA SER A 94 0.59 -4.93 19.75
C SER A 94 -0.90 -5.20 19.61
N GLU A 95 -1.38 -5.31 18.38
CA GLU A 95 -2.75 -5.67 18.04
C GLU A 95 -2.76 -6.90 17.15
N THR A 96 -3.76 -7.76 17.33
CA THR A 96 -3.99 -8.91 16.44
C THR A 96 -5.20 -8.63 15.57
N ILE A 97 -5.00 -8.73 14.26
CA ILE A 97 -6.03 -8.56 13.24
C ILE A 97 -6.15 -9.88 12.48
N GLU A 98 -7.36 -10.40 12.39
CA GLU A 98 -7.66 -11.67 11.74
C GLU A 98 -8.83 -11.52 10.78
N GLY A 99 -8.90 -12.44 9.83
CA GLY A 99 -9.98 -12.49 8.87
C GLY A 99 -9.73 -13.44 7.71
N ALA A 100 -10.60 -13.33 6.71
CA ALA A 100 -10.46 -14.04 5.45
C ALA A 100 -9.83 -13.13 4.39
N TYR A 101 -9.26 -13.71 3.34
CA TYR A 101 -8.80 -12.93 2.18
C TYR A 101 -9.06 -13.65 0.87
N THR A 102 -9.09 -12.87 -0.21
CA THR A 102 -9.11 -13.37 -1.60
C THR A 102 -8.07 -12.62 -2.43
N ILE A 103 -7.66 -13.23 -3.55
CA ILE A 103 -6.70 -12.65 -4.49
C ILE A 103 -7.37 -12.37 -5.82
N SER A 104 -7.13 -11.19 -6.37
CA SER A 104 -7.62 -10.77 -7.69
C SER A 104 -6.50 -10.04 -8.43
N GLY A 105 -5.86 -10.72 -9.38
CA GLY A 105 -4.65 -10.22 -10.05
C GLY A 105 -3.52 -9.98 -9.05
N ASN A 106 -3.01 -8.75 -9.02
CA ASN A 106 -1.98 -8.28 -8.08
C ASN A 106 -2.57 -7.64 -6.82
N LYS A 107 -3.82 -7.94 -6.46
CA LYS A 107 -4.48 -7.37 -5.28
C LYS A 107 -4.87 -8.46 -4.30
N ILE A 108 -4.70 -8.17 -3.02
CA ILE A 108 -5.27 -8.93 -1.90
C ILE A 108 -6.43 -8.15 -1.31
N ILE A 109 -7.57 -8.80 -1.16
CA ILE A 109 -8.77 -8.26 -0.55
C ILE A 109 -8.93 -8.94 0.80
N MET A 110 -8.65 -8.21 1.88
CA MET A 110 -8.76 -8.68 3.25
C MET A 110 -10.11 -8.30 3.84
N LYS A 111 -10.86 -9.29 4.31
CA LYS A 111 -12.11 -9.14 5.04
C LYS A 111 -11.87 -9.43 6.51
N LEU A 112 -11.84 -8.38 7.33
CA LEU A 112 -11.62 -8.47 8.77
C LEU A 112 -12.84 -9.10 9.46
N SER A 113 -12.62 -9.70 10.63
CA SER A 113 -13.70 -10.30 11.44
C SER A 113 -14.83 -9.33 11.81
N ASN A 114 -14.57 -8.01 11.83
CA ASN A 114 -15.58 -6.98 12.06
C ASN A 114 -16.42 -6.63 10.80
N GLY A 115 -16.21 -7.33 9.69
CA GLY A 115 -16.90 -7.12 8.41
C GLY A 115 -16.26 -6.07 7.51
N THR A 116 -15.23 -5.36 7.96
CA THR A 116 -14.53 -4.35 7.15
C THR A 116 -13.71 -5.03 6.06
N GLU A 117 -13.79 -4.50 4.84
CA GLU A 117 -12.97 -4.95 3.72
C GLU A 117 -11.91 -3.90 3.35
N LYS A 118 -10.69 -4.36 3.09
CA LYS A 118 -9.55 -3.55 2.66
C LYS A 118 -8.86 -4.23 1.49
N THR A 119 -8.47 -3.44 0.49
CA THR A 119 -7.76 -3.94 -0.69
C THR A 119 -6.35 -3.37 -0.70
N TYR A 120 -5.36 -4.23 -0.93
CA TYR A 120 -3.96 -3.84 -1.03
C TYR A 120 -3.36 -4.39 -2.32
N GLY A 121 -2.42 -3.66 -2.91
CA GLY A 121 -1.56 -4.20 -3.96
C GLY A 121 -0.54 -5.17 -3.36
N ILE A 122 -0.22 -6.23 -4.07
CA ILE A 122 0.76 -7.22 -3.65
C ILE A 122 1.65 -7.67 -4.81
N SER A 123 2.88 -8.07 -4.47
CA SER A 123 3.75 -8.85 -5.34
C SER A 123 4.54 -9.86 -4.52
N VAL A 124 4.79 -11.03 -5.09
CA VAL A 124 5.55 -12.11 -4.44
C VAL A 124 6.67 -12.54 -5.36
N SER A 125 7.88 -12.65 -4.81
CA SER A 125 9.05 -13.18 -5.52
C SER A 125 9.87 -14.03 -4.53
N GLY A 126 9.75 -15.36 -4.65
CA GLY A 126 10.36 -16.30 -3.72
C GLY A 126 9.92 -16.04 -2.27
N ASN A 127 10.88 -15.77 -1.40
CA ASN A 127 10.65 -15.49 0.03
C ASN A 127 10.33 -14.02 0.34
N LYS A 128 10.11 -13.18 -0.67
CA LYS A 128 9.81 -11.75 -0.49
C LYS A 128 8.37 -11.45 -0.92
N LEU A 129 7.59 -10.87 -0.01
CA LEU A 129 6.25 -10.35 -0.24
C LEU A 129 6.30 -8.83 -0.09
N THR A 130 5.82 -8.11 -1.10
CA THR A 130 5.64 -6.65 -1.04
C THR A 130 4.16 -6.35 -0.98
N VAL A 131 3.74 -5.52 -0.03
CA VAL A 131 2.36 -5.05 0.12
C VAL A 131 2.35 -3.54 -0.05
N THR A 132 1.51 -3.04 -0.95
CA THR A 132 1.32 -1.60 -1.21
C THR A 132 -0.07 -1.18 -0.76
N ALA A 133 -0.12 -0.11 0.03
CA ALA A 133 -1.36 0.47 0.54
C ALA A 133 -1.43 1.94 0.15
N ASP A 134 -2.46 2.31 -0.62
CA ASP A 134 -2.83 3.70 -0.85
C ASP A 134 -3.76 4.16 0.28
N THR A 135 -3.35 5.20 1.00
CA THR A 135 -4.09 5.75 2.13
C THR A 135 -4.90 6.99 1.78
N GLY A 136 -4.89 7.43 0.52
CA GLY A 136 -5.47 8.69 0.04
C GLY A 136 -4.63 9.92 0.39
N VAL A 137 -3.67 9.81 1.31
CA VAL A 137 -2.69 10.85 1.66
C VAL A 137 -1.26 10.49 1.24
N GLY A 138 -1.06 9.26 0.78
CA GLY A 138 0.23 8.75 0.33
C GLY A 138 0.27 7.22 0.31
N ASN A 139 1.37 6.70 -0.23
CA ASN A 139 1.59 5.28 -0.43
C ASN A 139 2.51 4.70 0.63
N PHE A 140 2.03 3.67 1.32
CA PHE A 140 2.86 2.80 2.14
C PHE A 140 3.28 1.58 1.35
N VAL A 141 4.54 1.18 1.49
CA VAL A 141 5.05 -0.10 1.01
C VAL A 141 5.65 -0.84 2.19
N LEU A 142 5.14 -2.06 2.44
CA LEU A 142 5.66 -2.97 3.44
C LEU A 142 6.32 -4.14 2.71
N VAL A 143 7.56 -4.43 3.06
CA VAL A 143 8.28 -5.62 2.59
C VAL A 143 8.32 -6.62 3.72
N TYR A 144 7.91 -7.85 3.41
CA TYR A 144 7.99 -8.99 4.30
C TYR A 144 8.92 -10.05 3.71
N GLU A 145 9.61 -10.74 4.61
CA GLU A 145 10.36 -11.95 4.31
C GLU A 145 9.72 -13.18 4.96
N ARG A 146 9.64 -14.27 4.20
CA ARG A 146 9.18 -15.56 4.69
C ARG A 146 10.28 -16.22 5.52
N ARG A 147 9.90 -16.75 6.69
CA ARG A 147 10.78 -17.56 7.56
C ARG A 147 10.13 -18.87 7.93
#